data_AF-A0A3D4D611-F1
#
_entry.id   AF-A0A3D4D611-F1
#
_cell.length_a   1.000
_cell.length_b   1.000
_cell.length_c   1.000
_cell.angle_alpha   90.00
_cell.angle_beta   90.00
_cell.angle_gamma   90.00
#
_symmetry.space_group_name_H-M   'P 1'
#
loop_
_entity.id
_entity.type
_entity.pdbx_description
1 polymer ?
#
loop_
_entity_poly.entity_id
_entity_poly.type
_entity_poly.pdbx_seq_one_letter_code
_entity_poly.pdbx_strand_id
1 'polypeptide(L)'
;MDDNKKSTTIWLRPSVISRMDGWLEADNCQSRSEFVDKALRFYMGYLGTEDNTTYISQAILTAIQGTLDDNNNRLCRILFKCAVELNMLCHTIAAHFRVDPIHTRELRAYAVDEVKRTNGQVSFESAVHQQRRIEYEEDDFE
;
A
#
# COMPACT_ATOMS: atom_id res chain seq x y z
N MET A 1 -28.95 -4.10 -36.62
CA MET A 1 -27.65 -4.16 -37.32
C MET A 1 -27.29 -5.62 -37.48
N ASP A 2 -26.73 -6.00 -38.63
CA ASP A 2 -26.53 -7.39 -39.07
C ASP A 2 -25.45 -8.07 -38.21
N ASP A 3 -25.86 -8.92 -37.26
CA ASP A 3 -24.99 -9.60 -36.27
C ASP A 3 -24.39 -10.92 -36.83
N ASN A 4 -24.39 -11.06 -38.15
CA ASN A 4 -23.91 -12.25 -38.83
C ASN A 4 -22.38 -12.22 -38.98
N LYS A 5 -21.74 -13.35 -38.62
CA LYS A 5 -20.29 -13.54 -38.72
C LYS A 5 -19.82 -13.39 -40.17
N LYS A 6 -18.96 -12.41 -40.45
CA LYS A 6 -18.37 -12.18 -41.78
C LYS A 6 -17.05 -12.93 -41.93
N SER A 7 -16.94 -13.72 -43.00
CA SER A 7 -15.69 -14.42 -43.33
C SER A 7 -14.65 -13.43 -43.86
N THR A 8 -13.47 -13.42 -43.24
CA THR A 8 -12.33 -12.59 -43.65
C THR A 8 -11.10 -13.47 -43.80
N THR A 9 -10.44 -13.41 -44.95
CA THR A 9 -9.20 -14.16 -45.21
C THR A 9 -8.00 -13.36 -44.70
N ILE A 10 -7.25 -13.94 -43.76
CA ILE A 10 -6.02 -13.36 -43.22
C ILE A 10 -4.85 -14.32 -43.41
N TRP A 11 -3.66 -13.76 -43.66
CA TRP A 11 -2.43 -14.54 -43.78
C TRP A 11 -1.68 -14.52 -42.45
N LEU A 12 -1.50 -15.69 -41.85
CA LEU A 12 -0.75 -15.86 -40.60
C LEU A 12 0.48 -16.72 -40.85
N ARG A 13 1.58 -16.43 -40.14
CA ARG A 13 2.77 -17.27 -40.21
C ARG A 13 2.45 -18.67 -39.66
N PRO A 14 3.01 -19.75 -40.25
CA PRO A 14 2.77 -21.12 -39.76
C PRO A 14 3.10 -21.32 -38.28
N SER A 15 4.12 -20.62 -37.76
CA SER A 15 4.48 -20.65 -36.34
C SER A 15 3.38 -20.10 -35.43
N VAL A 16 2.64 -19.07 -35.88
CA VAL A 16 1.53 -18.48 -35.13
C VAL A 16 0.32 -19.40 -35.14
N ILE A 17 0.04 -20.03 -36.29
CA ILE A 17 -1.05 -21.01 -36.44
C ILE A 17 -0.80 -22.21 -35.50
N SER A 18 0.42 -22.77 -35.52
CA SER A 18 0.77 -23.89 -34.66
C SER A 18 0.66 -23.56 -33.17
N ARG A 19 1.05 -22.35 -32.76
CA ARG A 19 0.86 -21.90 -31.38
C ARG A 19 -0.62 -21.76 -31.06
N MET A 20 -1.40 -21.07 -31.89
CA MET A 20 -2.84 -20.90 -31.70
C MET A 20 -3.53 -22.26 -31.52
N ASP A 21 -3.23 -23.24 -32.37
CA ASP A 21 -3.79 -24.59 -32.28
C ASP A 21 -3.47 -25.28 -30.96
N GLY A 22 -2.25 -25.11 -30.45
CA GLY A 22 -1.85 -25.65 -29.16
C GLY A 22 -2.57 -25.03 -27.96
N TRP A 23 -3.15 -23.83 -28.11
CA TRP A 23 -3.89 -23.14 -27.05
C TRP A 23 -5.41 -23.23 -27.20
N LEU A 24 -5.94 -23.82 -28.28
CA LEU A 24 -7.39 -23.90 -28.51
C LEU A 24 -8.12 -24.64 -27.39
N GLU A 25 -7.62 -25.82 -27.00
CA GLU A 25 -8.23 -26.62 -25.92
C GLU A 25 -8.03 -25.95 -24.57
N ALA A 26 -6.84 -25.38 -24.32
CA ALA A 26 -6.53 -24.70 -23.07
C ALA A 26 -7.41 -23.45 -22.82
N ASP A 27 -7.80 -22.76 -23.89
CA ASP A 27 -8.67 -21.56 -23.85
C ASP A 27 -10.17 -21.91 -24.01
N ASN A 28 -10.52 -23.22 -24.05
CA ASN A 28 -11.88 -23.71 -24.26
C ASN A 28 -12.56 -23.10 -25.52
N CYS A 29 -11.80 -22.96 -26.61
CA CYS A 29 -12.29 -22.46 -27.89
C CYS A 29 -12.72 -23.62 -28.78
N GLN A 30 -13.90 -23.53 -29.40
CA GLN A 30 -14.40 -24.54 -30.34
C GLN A 30 -13.82 -24.39 -31.75
N SER A 31 -13.25 -23.23 -32.07
CA SER A 31 -12.66 -22.97 -33.39
C SER A 31 -11.56 -21.91 -33.34
N ARG A 32 -10.66 -21.93 -34.34
CA ARG A 32 -9.67 -20.86 -34.57
C ARG A 32 -10.33 -19.49 -34.70
N SER A 33 -11.51 -19.42 -35.30
CA SER A 33 -12.24 -18.15 -35.44
C SER A 33 -12.72 -17.59 -34.11
N GLU A 34 -13.09 -18.45 -33.15
CA GLU A 34 -13.46 -18.01 -31.79
C GLU A 34 -12.25 -17.51 -31.02
N PHE A 35 -11.13 -18.23 -31.13
CA PHE A 35 -9.86 -17.81 -30.53
C PHE A 35 -9.41 -16.44 -31.06
N VAL A 36 -9.48 -16.26 -32.39
CA VAL A 36 -9.16 -14.98 -33.03
C VAL A 36 -10.13 -13.86 -32.61
N ASP A 37 -11.43 -14.15 -32.46
CA ASP A 37 -12.41 -13.17 -31.98
C ASP A 37 -12.11 -12.72 -30.53
N LYS A 38 -11.81 -13.68 -29.63
CA LYS A 38 -11.39 -13.37 -28.26
C LYS A 38 -10.11 -12.53 -28.22
N ALA A 39 -9.11 -12.91 -29.01
CA ALA A 39 -7.84 -12.18 -29.10
C ALA A 39 -8.01 -10.76 -29.67
N LEU A 40 -8.88 -10.59 -30.68
CA LEU A 40 -9.21 -9.28 -31.24
C LEU A 40 -9.98 -8.42 -30.25
N ARG A 41 -10.99 -8.96 -29.56
CA ARG A 41 -11.70 -8.24 -28.49
C ARG A 41 -10.76 -7.81 -27.37
N PHE A 42 -9.83 -8.67 -26.99
CA PHE A 42 -8.78 -8.35 -26.03
C PHE A 42 -7.92 -7.19 -26.53
N TYR A 43 -7.43 -7.24 -27.77
CA TYR A 43 -6.60 -6.18 -28.34
C TYR A 43 -7.36 -4.87 -28.59
N MET A 44 -8.64 -4.93 -28.97
CA MET A 44 -9.51 -3.77 -29.08
C MET A 44 -9.78 -3.15 -27.71
N GLY A 45 -9.96 -3.97 -26.67
CA GLY A 45 -10.03 -3.49 -25.29
C GLY A 45 -8.73 -2.80 -24.87
N TYR A 46 -7.58 -3.38 -25.22
CA TYR A 46 -6.26 -2.75 -25.01
C TYR A 46 -6.13 -1.41 -25.73
N LEU A 47 -6.50 -1.33 -27.01
CA LEU A 47 -6.44 -0.06 -27.77
C LEU A 47 -7.46 0.97 -27.27
N GLY A 48 -8.65 0.52 -26.86
CA GLY A 48 -9.69 1.38 -26.27
C GLY A 48 -9.32 1.94 -24.89
N THR A 49 -8.31 1.37 -24.22
CA THR A 49 -7.78 1.91 -22.96
C THR A 49 -6.82 3.09 -23.13
N GLU A 50 -6.65 3.64 -24.33
CA GLU A 50 -6.03 4.97 -24.51
C GLU A 50 -6.81 6.11 -23.78
N ASP A 51 -8.02 5.86 -23.27
CA ASP A 51 -8.79 6.89 -22.54
C ASP A 51 -9.08 6.62 -21.04
N ASN A 52 -8.69 5.48 -20.44
CA ASN A 52 -8.47 5.36 -18.98
C ASN A 52 -8.07 3.93 -18.55
N THR A 53 -6.79 3.80 -18.18
CA THR A 53 -6.26 2.95 -17.11
C THR A 53 -6.72 1.49 -16.99
N THR A 54 -5.80 0.61 -17.37
CA THR A 54 -5.39 -0.59 -16.60
C THR A 54 -6.22 -1.85 -16.84
N TYR A 55 -5.76 -2.65 -17.82
CA TYR A 55 -6.13 -4.07 -17.92
C TYR A 55 -5.43 -4.89 -16.83
N ILE A 56 -5.84 -4.70 -15.59
CA ILE A 56 -5.75 -5.70 -14.53
C ILE A 56 -7.17 -6.21 -14.35
N SER A 57 -7.40 -7.52 -14.44
CA SER A 57 -8.74 -8.09 -14.28
C SER A 57 -9.41 -7.51 -13.04
N GLN A 58 -10.64 -7.01 -13.15
CA GLN A 58 -11.37 -6.38 -12.04
C GLN A 58 -11.34 -7.24 -10.76
N ALA A 59 -11.36 -8.56 -10.89
CA ALA A 59 -11.22 -9.49 -9.78
C ALA A 59 -9.89 -9.34 -9.02
N ILE A 60 -8.78 -9.13 -9.73
CA ILE A 60 -7.44 -8.92 -9.14
C ILE A 60 -7.38 -7.54 -8.45
N LEU A 61 -7.91 -6.49 -9.09
CA LEU A 61 -7.99 -5.16 -8.46
C LEU A 61 -8.82 -5.18 -7.17
N THR A 62 -9.99 -5.82 -7.21
CA THR A 62 -10.85 -5.98 -6.03
C THR A 62 -10.16 -6.81 -4.95
N ALA A 63 -9.43 -7.87 -5.29
CA ALA A 63 -8.69 -8.67 -4.31
C ALA A 63 -7.54 -7.87 -3.66
N ILE A 64 -6.80 -7.07 -4.44
CA ILE A 64 -5.74 -6.20 -3.93
C ILE A 64 -6.35 -5.13 -3.01
N GLN A 65 -7.43 -4.48 -3.44
CA GLN A 65 -8.11 -3.47 -2.64
C GLN A 65 -8.65 -4.05 -1.33
N GLY A 66 -9.31 -5.22 -1.39
CA GLY A 66 -9.80 -5.90 -0.19
C GLY A 66 -8.67 -6.27 0.78
N THR A 67 -7.54 -6.78 0.27
CA THR A 67 -6.37 -7.08 1.10
C THR A 67 -5.79 -5.81 1.73
N LEU A 68 -5.76 -4.69 1.00
CA LEU A 68 -5.30 -3.41 1.51
C LEU A 68 -6.24 -2.86 2.59
N ASP A 69 -7.55 -2.95 2.39
CA ASP A 69 -8.56 -2.50 3.36
C ASP A 69 -8.50 -3.33 4.65
N ASP A 70 -8.33 -4.65 4.54
CA ASP A 70 -8.13 -5.55 5.68
C ASP A 70 -6.84 -5.22 6.44
N ASN A 71 -5.76 -4.93 5.72
CA ASN A 71 -4.50 -4.51 6.31
C ASN A 71 -4.64 -3.17 7.03
N ASN A 72 -5.31 -2.19 6.42
CA ASN A 72 -5.59 -0.89 7.04
C ASN A 72 -6.42 -1.08 8.32
N ASN A 73 -7.47 -1.91 8.30
CA ASN A 73 -8.28 -2.22 9.47
C ASN A 73 -7.49 -2.90 10.59
N ARG A 74 -6.54 -3.78 10.23
CA ARG A 74 -5.65 -4.43 11.20
C ARG A 74 -4.63 -3.43 11.77
N LEU A 75 -4.05 -2.58 10.94
CA LEU A 75 -3.12 -1.52 11.37
C LEU A 75 -3.80 -0.53 12.31
N CYS A 76 -5.00 -0.05 11.98
CA CYS A 76 -5.78 0.83 12.85
C CYS A 76 -6.01 0.22 14.24
N ARG A 77 -6.37 -1.08 14.31
CA ARG A 77 -6.53 -1.80 15.58
C ARG A 77 -5.23 -1.92 16.37
N ILE A 78 -4.11 -2.20 15.70
CA ILE A 78 -2.80 -2.29 16.35
C ILE A 78 -2.37 -0.91 16.87
N LEU A 79 -2.48 0.14 16.05
CA LEU A 79 -2.16 1.51 16.45
C LEU A 79 -3.01 1.97 17.62
N PHE A 80 -4.30 1.62 17.66
CA PHE A 80 -5.15 1.90 18.81
C PHE A 80 -4.63 1.23 20.08
N LYS A 81 -4.32 -0.07 20.03
CA LYS A 81 -3.74 -0.79 21.18
C LYS A 81 -2.42 -0.16 21.63
N CYS A 82 -1.53 0.15 20.69
CA CYS A 82 -0.27 0.84 20.98
C CYS A 82 -0.49 2.22 21.61
N ALA A 83 -1.48 2.98 21.15
CA ALA A 83 -1.82 4.28 21.72
C ALA A 83 -2.34 4.16 23.16
N VAL A 84 -3.13 3.13 23.46
CA VAL A 84 -3.59 2.84 24.83
C VAL A 84 -2.40 2.53 25.75
N GLU A 85 -1.53 1.62 25.34
CA GLU A 85 -0.33 1.25 26.12
C GLU A 85 0.61 2.45 26.30
N LEU A 86 0.83 3.25 25.25
CA LEU A 86 1.65 4.46 25.31
C LEU A 86 1.05 5.50 26.26
N ASN A 87 -0.28 5.68 26.25
CA ASN A 87 -0.96 6.56 27.19
C ASN A 87 -0.79 6.10 28.64
N MET A 88 -0.97 4.80 28.91
CA MET A 88 -0.76 4.23 30.25
C MET A 88 0.69 4.44 30.73
N LEU A 89 1.67 4.15 29.87
CA LEU A 89 3.08 4.36 30.17
C LEU A 89 3.39 5.84 30.47
N CYS A 90 2.88 6.77 29.68
CA CYS A 90 3.03 8.21 29.93
C CYS A 90 2.46 8.61 31.30
N HIS A 91 1.26 8.13 31.66
CA HIS A 91 0.65 8.40 32.96
C HIS A 91 1.45 7.78 34.11
N THR A 92 1.94 6.55 33.97
CA THR A 92 2.80 5.91 34.97
C THR A 92 4.08 6.69 35.21
N ILE A 93 4.77 7.12 34.14
CA ILE A 93 5.99 7.93 34.24
C ILE A 93 5.67 9.29 34.88
N ALA A 94 4.62 9.98 34.44
CA ALA A 94 4.24 11.28 35.00
C ALA A 94 3.91 11.20 36.50
N ALA A 95 3.21 10.14 36.92
CA ALA A 95 2.93 9.88 38.34
C ALA A 95 4.19 9.62 39.16
N HIS A 96 5.18 8.92 38.58
CA HIS A 96 6.45 8.65 39.24
C HIS A 96 7.37 9.88 39.35
N PHE A 97 7.40 10.74 38.32
CA PHE A 97 8.37 11.84 38.23
C PHE A 97 7.82 13.23 38.57
N ARG A 98 6.53 13.38 38.94
CA ARG A 98 5.90 14.68 39.29
C ARG A 98 6.25 15.80 38.29
N VAL A 99 6.20 15.48 37.00
CA VAL A 99 6.70 16.35 35.93
C VAL A 99 5.88 17.64 35.86
N ASP A 100 6.56 18.79 35.87
CA ASP A 100 5.93 20.11 35.74
C ASP A 100 5.32 20.29 34.32
N PRO A 101 4.09 20.84 34.19
CA PRO A 101 3.41 20.99 32.90
C PRO A 101 4.22 21.69 31.79
N ILE A 102 5.11 22.64 32.14
CA ILE A 102 5.85 23.46 31.16
C ILE A 102 6.85 22.59 30.37
N HIS A 103 7.55 21.68 31.03
CA HIS A 103 8.54 20.78 30.40
C HIS A 103 7.93 19.85 29.34
N THR A 104 6.65 19.49 29.48
CA THR A 104 5.98 18.56 28.56
C THR A 104 5.74 19.16 27.18
N ARG A 105 5.51 20.48 27.09
CA ARG A 105 5.20 21.16 25.83
C ARG A 105 6.47 21.36 25.00
N GLU A 106 7.58 21.73 25.64
CA GLU A 106 8.87 21.89 24.99
C GLU A 106 9.43 20.55 24.52
N LEU A 107 9.36 19.51 25.36
CA LEU A 107 9.76 18.15 24.98
C LEU A 107 8.94 17.63 23.79
N ARG A 108 7.63 17.91 23.76
CA ARG A 108 6.78 17.55 22.63
C ARG A 108 7.19 18.27 21.35
N ALA A 109 7.47 19.57 21.42
CA ALA A 109 7.92 20.34 20.26
C ALA A 109 9.24 19.79 19.71
N TYR A 110 10.19 19.48 20.60
CA TYR A 110 11.45 18.83 20.26
C TYR A 110 11.24 17.47 19.59
N ALA A 111 10.43 16.58 20.19
CA ALA A 111 10.17 15.24 19.64
C ALA A 111 9.50 15.30 18.25
N VAL A 112 8.58 16.26 18.04
CA VAL A 112 7.95 16.47 16.72
C VAL A 112 8.96 16.96 15.68
N ASP A 113 9.84 17.90 16.05
CA ASP A 113 10.91 18.38 15.16
C ASP A 113 11.90 17.26 14.80
N GLU A 114 12.32 16.46 15.79
CA GLU A 114 13.22 15.33 15.58
C GLU A 114 12.64 14.34 14.57
N VAL A 115 11.39 13.89 14.78
CA VAL A 115 10.70 12.97 13.86
C VAL A 115 10.58 13.53 12.45
N LYS A 116 10.30 14.84 12.31
CA LYS A 116 10.23 15.50 11.00
C LYS A 116 11.59 15.54 10.32
N ARG A 117 12.65 15.93 11.04
CA ARG A 117 14.00 16.05 10.50
C ARG A 117 14.61 14.69 10.14
N THR A 118 14.22 13.62 10.82
CA THR A 118 14.76 12.27 10.59
C THR A 118 13.85 11.38 9.74
N ASN A 119 12.75 11.90 9.20
CA ASN A 119 11.73 11.12 8.49
C ASN A 119 11.26 9.88 9.28
N GLY A 120 11.09 10.04 10.60
CA GLY A 120 10.64 8.97 11.49
C GLY A 120 11.72 8.00 11.97
N GLN A 121 12.99 8.21 11.61
CA GLN A 121 14.09 7.43 12.17
C GLN A 121 14.48 7.98 13.55
N VAL A 122 14.09 7.29 14.62
CA VAL A 122 14.39 7.68 16.00
C VAL A 122 15.32 6.64 16.63
N SER A 123 16.41 7.09 17.27
CA SER A 123 17.37 6.24 17.96
C SER A 123 17.33 6.48 19.47
N PHE A 124 17.20 5.40 20.23
CA PHE A 124 17.19 5.47 21.69
C PHE A 124 18.54 5.95 22.25
N GLU A 125 19.66 5.50 21.67
CA GLU A 125 21.00 5.90 22.11
C GLU A 125 21.22 7.42 21.93
N SER A 126 20.77 7.97 20.81
CA SER A 126 20.80 9.42 20.55
C SER A 126 19.95 10.19 21.57
N ALA A 127 18.75 9.70 21.88
CA ALA A 127 17.88 10.31 22.88
C ALA A 127 18.55 10.32 24.27
N VAL A 128 19.19 9.22 24.69
CA VAL A 128 19.91 9.13 25.97
C VAL A 128 21.08 10.13 26.04
N HIS A 129 21.88 10.22 24.98
CA HIS A 129 23.00 11.17 24.94
C HIS A 129 22.55 12.62 25.03
N GLN A 130 21.40 12.93 24.43
CA GLN A 130 20.87 14.29 24.41
C GLN A 130 20.23 14.68 25.74
N GLN A 131 19.47 13.78 26.36
CA GLN A 131 18.88 14.03 27.69
C GLN A 131 19.95 14.17 28.77
N ARG A 132 21.11 13.49 28.63
CA ARG A 132 22.25 13.66 29.55
C ARG A 132 23.01 14.98 29.40
N ARG A 133 22.82 15.71 28.29
CA ARG A 133 23.43 17.04 28.07
C ARG A 133 22.58 18.19 28.61
N ILE A 134 21.32 17.92 28.92
CA ILE A 134 20.46 18.86 29.63
C ILE A 134 20.83 18.68 31.11
N GLU A 135 21.78 19.47 31.62
CA GLU A 135 22.06 19.53 33.05
C GLU A 135 20.77 19.98 33.76
N TYR A 136 20.34 19.19 34.75
CA TYR A 136 19.32 19.63 35.68
C TYR A 136 19.97 20.71 36.54
N GLU A 137 19.56 21.97 36.40
CA GLU A 137 19.80 22.93 37.47
C GLU A 137 19.07 22.36 38.70
N GLU A 138 19.84 21.80 39.65
CA GLU A 138 19.33 21.59 40.99
C GLU A 138 18.93 22.98 41.48
N ASP A 139 17.62 23.23 41.58
CA ASP A 139 17.13 24.36 42.36
C ASP A 139 17.72 24.20 43.76
N ASP A 140 18.74 25.00 44.08
CA ASP A 140 19.28 25.19 45.41
C ASP A 140 18.14 25.73 46.30
N PHE A 141 17.35 24.81 46.86
CA PHE A 141 16.42 25.11 47.95
C PHE A 141 17.20 25.13 49.25
N GLU A 142 17.61 26.33 49.67
CA GLU A 142 17.94 26.67 51.05
C GLU A 142 16.67 26.91 51.89
#